data_AF-A0A950KEI5-F1
#
_entry.id   AF-A0A950KEI5-F1
#
_cell.length_a   1.000
_cell.length_b   1.000
_cell.length_c   1.000
_cell.angle_alpha   90.00
_cell.angle_beta   90.00
_cell.angle_gamma   90.00
#
_symmetry.space_group_name_H-M   'P 1'
#
loop_
_entity.id
_entity.type
_entity.pdbx_description
1 polymer ?
#
loop_
_entity_poly.entity_id
_entity_poly.type
_entity_poly.pdbx_seq_one_letter_code
_entity_poly.pdbx_strand_id
1 'polypeptide(L)'
;MPARRLSLSMLAAAAAATLLSSGDSHGQTAAAAVQVSRPAGQVVLPQSSLARPEIPERLARTHLQIFVPEATTSIAPGAGFFETPASVACVMGLVVVTDGCNPQVVTTTAGKGSHAIAVVDAYDYSSSASSDLATFSSQFGLPAPTASNFQVIYGTGNPSSGCVNGPQPPSASGTGWDLEESVDIEWAHALAPLATIYLVEANSNSFTDLFNAIAVATACVHAVGEGEVSMSWGSGDFAGETSYDSSFTGSNSVAYFASAGDSPGVNYPASSPNVVGIGGTSFSRNPSTGAFQGQVAWYSTGGGPSPNETRPAFQNGLAAIVGSQRGTPDASALADPNTGAWVYNSTYYGSGSWIVVGGTSVATPIVAAIVNRAGFFWGSAPNALTNIYQIAGSSQYGNYFFDVNNGYCGGTYEPFLPAYTESNYATPWDFCTGWGSPQGSHHQTVE
;
A
#
# COMPACT_ATOMS: atom_id res chain seq x y z
N MET A 1 82.66 -0.34 -30.00
CA MET A 1 82.61 0.19 -28.63
C MET A 1 81.13 0.29 -28.23
N PRO A 2 80.73 -0.26 -27.09
CA PRO A 2 79.54 -1.10 -27.03
C PRO A 2 78.26 -0.32 -26.72
N ALA A 3 77.25 -0.52 -27.57
CA ALA A 3 75.85 -0.27 -27.24
C ALA A 3 75.21 -1.60 -26.81
N ARG A 4 74.81 -1.69 -25.54
CA ARG A 4 73.92 -2.73 -25.00
C ARG A 4 72.77 -1.98 -24.32
N ARG A 5 71.58 -2.02 -24.94
CA ARG A 5 70.47 -2.93 -24.62
C ARG A 5 69.93 -2.71 -23.21
N LEU A 6 68.75 -2.10 -23.13
CA LEU A 6 67.76 -2.51 -22.14
C LEU A 6 66.39 -2.61 -22.80
N SER A 7 65.69 -3.62 -22.33
CA SER A 7 64.62 -4.39 -22.94
C SER A 7 63.23 -3.88 -22.58
N LEU A 8 62.34 -4.15 -23.52
CA LEU A 8 60.89 -4.02 -23.52
C LEU A 8 60.19 -4.77 -22.36
N SER A 9 59.19 -4.15 -21.74
CA SER A 9 57.89 -4.74 -21.34
C SER A 9 56.98 -3.59 -20.88
N MET A 10 56.19 -2.99 -21.78
CA MET A 10 54.74 -3.23 -21.95
C MET A 10 53.95 -3.28 -20.64
N LEU A 11 53.08 -2.28 -20.41
CA LEU A 11 51.63 -2.47 -20.53
C LEU A 11 50.90 -1.14 -20.68
N ALA A 12 49.82 -1.17 -21.46
CA ALA A 12 49.11 -0.03 -22.02
C ALA A 12 47.94 0.46 -21.14
N ALA A 13 47.79 1.79 -21.15
CA ALA A 13 46.57 2.61 -21.19
C ALA A 13 45.32 2.24 -20.36
N ALA A 14 44.94 3.18 -19.48
CA ALA A 14 43.55 3.64 -19.37
C ALA A 14 43.56 5.15 -19.08
N ALA A 15 42.98 5.93 -19.99
CA ALA A 15 42.90 7.39 -19.90
C ALA A 15 41.71 7.79 -19.02
N ALA A 16 41.98 8.50 -17.92
CA ALA A 16 40.97 9.17 -17.13
C ALA A 16 40.69 10.56 -17.73
N ALA A 17 39.52 10.74 -18.34
CA ALA A 17 39.04 12.05 -18.75
C ALA A 17 38.40 12.74 -17.54
N THR A 18 39.13 13.68 -16.94
CA THR A 18 38.64 14.62 -15.92
C THR A 18 37.99 15.80 -16.65
N LEU A 19 36.67 15.89 -16.62
CA LEU A 19 35.94 17.11 -16.98
C LEU A 19 35.74 17.93 -15.71
N LEU A 20 36.59 18.95 -15.56
CA LEU A 20 36.39 20.07 -14.64
C LEU A 20 35.27 20.96 -15.23
N SER A 21 34.10 21.00 -14.60
CA SER A 21 33.17 22.12 -14.78
C SER A 21 33.32 23.09 -13.59
N SER A 22 33.71 24.31 -13.94
CA SER A 22 33.77 25.48 -13.07
C SER A 22 32.38 25.81 -12.52
N GLY A 23 32.32 26.03 -11.20
CA GLY A 23 31.08 26.33 -10.50
C GLY A 23 30.54 27.72 -10.78
N ASP A 24 29.21 27.78 -10.87
CA ASP A 24 28.42 28.91 -10.41
C ASP A 24 27.66 28.46 -9.16
N SER A 25 28.03 29.06 -8.03
CA SER A 25 27.45 28.84 -6.72
C SER A 25 26.07 29.47 -6.61
N HIS A 26 25.02 28.66 -6.82
CA HIS A 26 23.74 28.87 -6.15
C HIS A 26 23.72 27.95 -4.95
N GLY A 27 23.94 28.52 -3.76
CA GLY A 27 23.86 27.82 -2.49
C GLY A 27 22.43 27.38 -2.20
N GLN A 28 21.97 26.32 -2.86
CA GLN A 28 20.99 25.42 -2.26
C GLN A 28 21.80 24.38 -1.51
N THR A 29 21.72 24.41 -0.18
CA THR A 29 22.07 23.24 0.62
C THR A 29 21.11 22.14 0.21
N ALA A 30 21.51 21.30 -0.74
CA ALA A 30 20.79 20.08 -1.06
C ALA A 30 20.69 19.29 0.25
N ALA A 31 19.47 19.18 0.80
CA ALA A 31 19.22 18.22 1.86
C ALA A 31 19.73 16.86 1.34
N ALA A 32 20.53 16.15 2.13
CA ALA A 32 21.05 14.85 1.72
C ALA A 32 19.85 13.94 1.38
N ALA A 33 19.83 13.37 0.17
CA ALA A 33 18.74 12.51 -0.26
C ALA A 33 18.54 11.36 0.73
N VAL A 34 17.33 11.25 1.29
CA VAL A 34 16.95 10.16 2.21
C VAL A 34 17.13 8.83 1.46
N GLN A 35 18.05 7.99 1.92
CA GLN A 35 18.37 6.71 1.27
C GLN A 35 17.50 5.59 1.83
N VAL A 36 17.04 4.69 0.96
CA VAL A 36 16.35 3.46 1.36
C VAL A 36 17.39 2.35 1.44
N SER A 37 17.56 1.76 2.62
CA SER A 37 18.42 0.59 2.79
C SER A 37 17.80 -0.60 2.05
N ARG A 38 18.62 -1.37 1.33
CA ARG A 38 18.20 -2.60 0.67
C ARG A 38 18.90 -3.77 1.34
N PRO A 39 18.17 -4.56 2.15
CA PRO A 39 18.73 -5.78 2.74
C PRO A 39 19.17 -6.76 1.65
N ALA A 40 20.16 -7.61 1.96
CA ALA A 40 20.63 -8.63 1.04
C ALA A 40 19.54 -9.69 0.80
N GLY A 41 19.07 -9.77 -0.44
CA GLY A 41 17.98 -10.65 -0.84
C GLY A 41 17.43 -10.28 -2.22
N GLN A 42 16.31 -10.89 -2.57
CA GLN A 42 15.62 -10.68 -3.82
C GLN A 42 14.13 -10.48 -3.58
N VAL A 43 13.50 -9.71 -4.47
CA VAL A 43 12.06 -9.55 -4.49
C VAL A 43 11.48 -10.51 -5.52
N VAL A 44 10.46 -11.28 -5.14
CA VAL A 44 9.75 -12.22 -6.01
C VAL A 44 8.27 -11.90 -6.04
N LEU A 45 7.62 -12.17 -7.16
CA LEU A 45 6.18 -11.98 -7.32
C LEU A 45 5.45 -13.30 -7.04
N PRO A 46 4.41 -13.31 -6.19
CA PRO A 46 3.53 -14.45 -6.05
C PRO A 46 2.71 -14.65 -7.34
N GLN A 47 2.14 -15.85 -7.49
CA GLN A 47 1.41 -16.22 -8.70
C GLN A 47 0.17 -15.33 -8.95
N SER A 48 -0.43 -14.79 -7.90
CA SER A 48 -1.57 -13.86 -7.92
C SER A 48 -1.21 -12.49 -8.50
N SER A 49 0.06 -12.06 -8.44
CA SER A 49 0.51 -10.75 -8.95
C SER A 49 1.03 -10.78 -10.39
N LEU A 50 1.20 -11.98 -10.98
CA LEU A 50 1.72 -12.12 -12.34
C LEU A 50 0.69 -11.74 -13.40
N ALA A 51 1.12 -10.94 -14.39
CA ALA A 51 0.35 -10.69 -15.61
C ALA A 51 0.13 -12.00 -16.38
N ARG A 52 -1.12 -12.26 -16.81
CA ARG A 52 -1.47 -13.39 -17.69
C ARG A 52 -2.07 -12.91 -19.01
N PRO A 53 -1.28 -12.25 -19.88
CA PRO A 53 -1.77 -11.69 -21.15
C PRO A 53 -2.30 -12.75 -22.12
N GLU A 54 -2.00 -14.03 -21.88
CA GLU A 54 -2.53 -15.17 -22.64
C GLU A 54 -4.01 -15.45 -22.37
N ILE A 55 -4.58 -14.93 -21.28
CA ILE A 55 -6.00 -15.10 -20.93
C ILE A 55 -6.81 -13.95 -21.55
N PRO A 56 -7.82 -14.23 -22.39
CA PRO A 56 -8.62 -13.18 -23.03
C PRO A 56 -9.48 -12.37 -22.05
N GLU A 57 -9.83 -12.96 -20.91
CA GLU A 57 -10.55 -12.30 -19.83
C GLU A 57 -9.60 -11.42 -19.00
N ARG A 58 -10.05 -10.20 -18.69
CA ARG A 58 -9.32 -9.31 -17.77
C ARG A 58 -9.48 -9.84 -16.35
N LEU A 59 -8.45 -10.55 -15.89
CA LEU A 59 -8.36 -11.00 -14.51
C LEU A 59 -7.66 -9.95 -13.66
N ALA A 60 -8.20 -9.73 -12.47
CA ALA A 60 -7.53 -8.96 -11.44
C ALA A 60 -6.28 -9.70 -10.93
N ARG A 61 -5.30 -8.92 -10.50
CA ARG A 61 -4.07 -9.38 -9.88
C ARG A 61 -3.87 -8.64 -8.59
N THR A 62 -3.25 -9.30 -7.63
CA THR A 62 -2.85 -8.65 -6.39
C THR A 62 -1.65 -7.74 -6.64
N HIS A 63 -1.50 -6.73 -5.80
CA HIS A 63 -0.38 -5.80 -5.85
C HIS A 63 0.58 -6.07 -4.68
N LEU A 64 1.13 -7.29 -4.69
CA LEU A 64 1.94 -7.86 -3.62
C LEU A 64 3.30 -8.31 -4.14
N GLN A 65 4.33 -8.09 -3.33
CA GLN A 65 5.70 -8.56 -3.58
C GLN A 65 6.27 -9.21 -2.33
N ILE A 66 7.05 -10.26 -2.50
CA ILE A 66 7.67 -11.00 -1.39
C ILE A 66 9.17 -10.70 -1.37
N PHE A 67 9.69 -10.29 -0.22
CA PHE A 67 11.14 -10.21 -0.01
C PHE A 67 11.67 -11.57 0.47
N VAL A 68 12.62 -12.13 -0.26
CA VAL A 68 13.32 -13.37 0.05
C VAL A 68 14.78 -13.07 0.38
N PRO A 69 15.23 -13.22 1.65
CA PRO A 69 16.61 -13.00 2.04
C PRO A 69 17.61 -13.94 1.35
N GLU A 70 18.84 -13.48 1.11
CA GLU A 70 19.87 -14.24 0.37
C GLU A 70 20.32 -15.54 1.09
N ALA A 71 20.28 -15.57 2.43
CA ALA A 71 20.84 -16.67 3.23
C ALA A 71 19.84 -17.76 3.64
N THR A 72 18.53 -17.49 3.62
CA THR A 72 17.48 -18.39 4.14
C THR A 72 16.12 -18.08 3.53
N THR A 73 15.33 -19.11 3.23
CA THR A 73 13.91 -18.96 2.83
C THR A 73 12.95 -18.81 4.01
N SER A 74 13.44 -18.94 5.24
CA SER A 74 12.66 -18.76 6.47
C SER A 74 13.35 -17.77 7.39
N ILE A 75 12.61 -16.74 7.77
CA ILE A 75 13.00 -15.69 8.72
C ILE A 75 11.86 -15.54 9.73
N ALA A 76 12.14 -14.88 10.86
CA ALA A 76 11.15 -14.65 11.91
C ALA A 76 11.19 -13.18 12.36
N PRO A 77 10.08 -12.65 12.94
CA PRO A 77 10.02 -11.32 13.52
C PRO A 77 11.20 -11.07 14.47
N GLY A 78 11.82 -9.90 14.30
CA GLY A 78 13.08 -9.53 14.96
C GLY A 78 14.32 -9.65 14.07
N ALA A 79 14.23 -10.31 12.91
CA ALA A 79 15.27 -10.26 11.89
C ALA A 79 15.21 -8.94 11.10
N GLY A 80 16.35 -8.24 10.99
CA GLY A 80 16.42 -6.97 10.25
C GLY A 80 15.54 -5.87 10.83
N PHE A 81 15.29 -4.82 10.03
CA PHE A 81 14.44 -3.69 10.38
C PHE A 81 13.14 -3.66 9.55
N PHE A 82 12.55 -4.84 9.32
CA PHE A 82 11.23 -4.96 8.70
C PHE A 82 10.13 -4.52 9.67
N GLU A 83 9.04 -4.03 9.10
CA GLU A 83 8.01 -3.32 9.83
C GLU A 83 7.09 -4.26 10.61
N THR A 84 6.78 -3.84 11.84
CA THR A 84 5.83 -4.49 12.75
C THR A 84 4.62 -3.57 12.95
N PRO A 85 3.49 -4.08 13.48
CA PRO A 85 2.35 -3.25 13.84
C PRO A 85 2.73 -2.02 14.69
N ALA A 86 3.64 -2.19 15.65
CA ALA A 86 4.07 -1.12 16.53
C ALA A 86 4.94 -0.08 15.82
N SER A 87 5.83 -0.48 14.91
CA SER A 87 6.66 0.46 14.17
C SER A 87 5.85 1.28 13.17
N VAL A 88 4.91 0.65 12.45
CA VAL A 88 4.00 1.38 11.54
C VAL A 88 3.08 2.29 12.33
N ALA A 89 2.50 1.85 13.44
CA ALA A 89 1.69 2.72 14.30
C ALA A 89 2.47 3.95 14.79
N CYS A 90 3.76 3.79 15.10
CA CYS A 90 4.64 4.88 15.50
C CYS A 90 4.96 5.83 14.34
N VAL A 91 5.34 5.31 13.17
CA VAL A 91 5.66 6.12 11.96
C VAL A 91 4.44 6.88 11.45
N MET A 92 3.25 6.30 11.56
CA MET A 92 1.98 6.88 11.11
C MET A 92 1.30 7.73 12.20
N GLY A 93 1.99 8.03 13.31
CA GLY A 93 1.50 8.94 14.34
C GLY A 93 0.26 8.44 15.10
N LEU A 94 0.02 7.12 15.10
CA LEU A 94 -1.14 6.52 15.79
C LEU A 94 -0.90 6.34 17.29
N VAL A 95 0.38 6.32 17.68
CA VAL A 95 0.87 6.23 19.05
C VAL A 95 1.96 7.29 19.27
N VAL A 96 2.35 7.51 20.52
CA VAL A 96 3.46 8.41 20.84
C VAL A 96 4.75 7.88 20.22
N VAL A 97 5.47 8.74 19.51
CA VAL A 97 6.78 8.41 18.92
C VAL A 97 7.81 8.18 20.01
N THR A 98 8.36 6.97 20.08
CA THR A 98 9.48 6.61 20.97
C THR A 98 10.54 5.83 20.20
N ASP A 99 11.78 5.85 20.70
CA ASP A 99 12.90 5.02 20.20
C ASP A 99 13.14 5.10 18.68
N GLY A 100 12.82 6.25 18.08
CA GLY A 100 12.88 6.46 16.64
C GLY A 100 12.00 5.52 15.83
N CYS A 101 10.91 4.99 16.40
CA CYS A 101 10.05 3.98 15.78
C CYS A 101 10.80 2.74 15.28
N ASN A 102 11.86 2.32 15.99
CA ASN A 102 12.64 1.14 15.62
C ASN A 102 11.81 -0.14 15.81
N PRO A 103 11.60 -0.96 14.75
CA PRO A 103 10.75 -2.16 14.78
C PRO A 103 11.26 -3.27 15.71
N GLN A 104 12.51 -3.21 16.14
CA GLN A 104 13.08 -4.15 17.12
C GLN A 104 12.85 -3.73 18.58
N VAL A 105 12.38 -2.50 18.82
CA VAL A 105 12.30 -1.90 20.16
C VAL A 105 10.87 -1.49 20.52
N VAL A 106 10.16 -0.81 19.61
CA VAL A 106 8.81 -0.33 19.90
C VAL A 106 7.80 -1.47 19.94
N THR A 107 6.89 -1.42 20.91
CA THR A 107 5.87 -2.46 21.14
C THR A 107 4.45 -1.91 21.26
N THR A 108 4.28 -0.59 21.35
CA THR A 108 2.97 0.06 21.49
C THR A 108 2.21 0.02 20.16
N THR A 109 1.02 -0.57 20.16
CA THR A 109 0.15 -0.70 18.98
C THR A 109 -0.99 0.33 18.98
N ALA A 110 -1.66 0.50 17.84
CA ALA A 110 -2.62 1.59 17.61
C ALA A 110 -3.92 1.52 18.47
N GLY A 111 -4.29 0.34 18.97
CA GLY A 111 -5.25 0.13 20.09
C GLY A 111 -6.69 0.65 19.94
N LYS A 112 -7.13 1.07 18.74
CA LYS A 112 -8.48 1.62 18.47
C LYS A 112 -9.10 0.93 17.23
N GLY A 113 -10.18 1.46 16.68
CA GLY A 113 -10.95 0.86 15.58
C GLY A 113 -12.44 0.84 15.93
N SER A 114 -13.32 0.87 14.93
CA SER A 114 -14.77 0.83 15.13
C SER A 114 -15.50 0.37 13.87
N HIS A 115 -16.77 -0.03 14.01
CA HIS A 115 -17.58 -0.53 12.91
C HIS A 115 -16.87 -1.61 12.08
N ALA A 116 -16.74 -1.46 10.75
CA ALA A 116 -16.13 -2.51 9.92
C ALA A 116 -15.09 -2.05 8.92
N ILE A 117 -14.16 -2.96 8.66
CA ILE A 117 -13.30 -3.00 7.48
C ILE A 117 -13.61 -4.32 6.76
N ALA A 118 -14.13 -4.26 5.54
CA ALA A 118 -14.34 -5.44 4.70
C ALA A 118 -13.23 -5.54 3.66
N VAL A 119 -12.48 -6.63 3.69
CA VAL A 119 -11.50 -7.02 2.68
C VAL A 119 -12.21 -7.80 1.60
N VAL A 120 -11.93 -7.52 0.32
CA VAL A 120 -12.48 -8.28 -0.81
C VAL A 120 -11.37 -8.89 -1.61
N ASP A 121 -11.29 -10.23 -1.61
CA ASP A 121 -10.25 -11.01 -2.29
C ASP A 121 -10.85 -12.20 -3.04
N ALA A 122 -10.06 -12.86 -3.89
CA ALA A 122 -10.51 -14.01 -4.66
C ALA A 122 -10.10 -15.35 -4.01
N TYR A 123 -10.98 -16.34 -4.15
CA TYR A 123 -10.82 -17.71 -3.64
C TYR A 123 -10.98 -17.82 -2.11
N ASP A 124 -10.92 -19.06 -1.61
CA ASP A 124 -11.22 -19.40 -0.22
C ASP A 124 -9.95 -19.73 0.59
N TYR A 125 -9.72 -18.94 1.65
CA TYR A 125 -8.67 -19.10 2.66
C TYR A 125 -9.26 -19.37 4.07
N SER A 126 -10.59 -19.52 4.19
CA SER A 126 -11.34 -19.63 5.46
C SER A 126 -10.81 -20.68 6.44
N SER A 127 -10.22 -21.77 5.93
CA SER A 127 -9.67 -22.85 6.76
C SER A 127 -8.48 -22.45 7.65
N SER A 128 -7.76 -21.38 7.30
CA SER A 128 -6.54 -20.93 8.00
C SER A 128 -6.57 -19.47 8.43
N ALA A 129 -7.42 -18.63 7.81
CA ALA A 129 -7.48 -17.19 8.06
C ALA A 129 -7.56 -16.81 9.55
N SER A 130 -8.48 -17.42 10.31
CA SER A 130 -8.64 -17.09 11.74
C SER A 130 -7.47 -17.55 12.61
N SER A 131 -6.84 -18.69 12.31
CA SER A 131 -5.71 -19.19 13.11
C SER A 131 -4.42 -18.44 12.81
N ASP A 132 -4.24 -18.02 11.56
CA ASP A 132 -3.07 -17.27 11.14
C ASP A 132 -3.14 -15.84 11.69
N LEU A 133 -4.30 -15.18 11.59
CA LEU A 133 -4.54 -13.88 12.23
C LEU A 133 -4.36 -13.93 13.76
N ALA A 134 -4.74 -15.03 14.42
CA ALA A 134 -4.51 -15.21 15.85
C ALA A 134 -3.02 -15.38 16.18
N THR A 135 -2.25 -16.06 15.33
CA THR A 135 -0.80 -16.21 15.46
C THR A 135 -0.10 -14.86 15.27
N PHE A 136 -0.47 -14.11 14.24
CA PHE A 136 0.00 -12.74 14.02
C PHE A 136 -0.31 -11.83 15.21
N SER A 137 -1.55 -11.86 15.69
CA SER A 137 -1.99 -11.04 16.82
C SER A 137 -1.20 -11.35 18.09
N SER A 138 -1.00 -12.63 18.39
CA SER A 138 -0.21 -13.08 19.54
C SER A 138 1.24 -12.61 19.46
N GLN A 139 1.87 -12.72 18.28
CA GLN A 139 3.26 -12.32 18.07
C GLN A 139 3.49 -10.83 18.32
N PHE A 140 2.53 -9.98 17.91
CA PHE A 140 2.68 -8.52 17.98
C PHE A 140 1.88 -7.86 19.09
N GLY A 141 1.32 -8.65 20.02
CA GLY A 141 0.61 -8.11 21.19
C GLY A 141 -0.71 -7.40 20.83
N LEU A 142 -1.37 -7.84 19.77
CA LEU A 142 -2.70 -7.36 19.38
C LEU A 142 -3.79 -8.20 20.08
N PRO A 143 -5.01 -7.65 20.28
CA PRO A 143 -6.15 -8.44 20.71
C PRO A 143 -6.37 -9.65 19.80
N ALA A 144 -6.69 -10.81 20.37
CA ALA A 144 -6.98 -12.00 19.59
C ALA A 144 -8.26 -11.80 18.74
N PRO A 145 -8.29 -12.27 17.49
CA PRO A 145 -9.53 -12.30 16.72
C PRO A 145 -10.52 -13.26 17.37
N THR A 146 -11.80 -12.91 17.28
CA THR A 146 -12.96 -13.61 17.81
C THR A 146 -14.05 -13.60 16.75
N ALA A 147 -15.04 -14.47 16.86
CA ALA A 147 -16.18 -14.46 15.94
C ALA A 147 -16.97 -13.12 15.92
N SER A 148 -16.81 -12.26 16.94
CA SER A 148 -17.45 -10.94 16.98
C SER A 148 -16.70 -9.85 16.21
N ASN A 149 -15.38 -10.00 16.02
CA ASN A 149 -14.55 -8.99 15.34
C ASN A 149 -13.81 -9.52 14.11
N PHE A 150 -13.92 -10.81 13.79
CA PHE A 150 -13.43 -11.37 12.53
C PHE A 150 -14.40 -12.41 11.99
N GLN A 151 -14.79 -12.26 10.72
CA GLN A 151 -15.70 -13.18 10.03
C GLN A 151 -15.24 -13.36 8.58
N VAL A 152 -15.25 -14.61 8.11
CA VAL A 152 -15.12 -14.91 6.68
C VAL A 152 -16.52 -15.02 6.07
N ILE A 153 -16.72 -14.36 4.93
CA ILE A 153 -17.97 -14.30 4.18
C ILE A 153 -17.70 -14.75 2.75
N TYR A 154 -18.39 -15.79 2.29
CA TYR A 154 -18.34 -16.20 0.88
C TYR A 154 -19.15 -15.21 0.03
N GLY A 155 -18.44 -14.32 -0.66
CA GLY A 155 -18.95 -13.26 -1.52
C GLY A 155 -19.60 -13.72 -2.83
N THR A 156 -19.89 -15.02 -2.95
CA THR A 156 -20.57 -15.68 -4.08
C THR A 156 -22.11 -15.63 -3.96
N GLY A 157 -22.61 -15.12 -2.83
CA GLY A 157 -24.03 -14.99 -2.55
C GLY A 157 -24.70 -13.90 -3.38
N ASN A 158 -26.04 -13.86 -3.35
CA ASN A 158 -26.80 -12.77 -3.96
C ASN A 158 -26.67 -11.51 -3.08
N PRO A 159 -26.06 -10.41 -3.55
CA PRO A 159 -25.88 -9.19 -2.75
C PRO A 159 -27.19 -8.58 -2.26
N SER A 160 -28.30 -8.82 -2.95
CA SER A 160 -29.64 -8.37 -2.53
C SER A 160 -30.12 -9.04 -1.24
N SER A 161 -29.46 -10.11 -0.80
CA SER A 161 -29.76 -10.83 0.44
C SER A 161 -28.98 -10.27 1.65
N GLY A 162 -28.16 -9.23 1.45
CA GLY A 162 -27.36 -8.60 2.51
C GLY A 162 -26.02 -9.31 2.75
N CYS A 163 -25.48 -9.14 3.96
CA CYS A 163 -24.25 -9.79 4.40
C CYS A 163 -24.51 -11.27 4.71
N VAL A 164 -24.54 -12.11 3.68
CA VAL A 164 -24.82 -13.54 3.79
C VAL A 164 -23.85 -14.37 2.97
N ASN A 165 -23.49 -15.54 3.51
CA ASN A 165 -22.65 -16.51 2.81
C ASN A 165 -23.36 -17.07 1.58
N GLY A 166 -22.69 -17.04 0.43
CA GLY A 166 -23.03 -17.86 -0.73
C GLY A 166 -22.35 -19.23 -0.71
N PRO A 167 -22.37 -19.96 -1.85
CA PRO A 167 -21.56 -21.15 -2.04
C PRO A 167 -20.07 -20.92 -1.78
N GLN A 168 -19.40 -21.86 -1.12
CA GLN A 168 -17.96 -21.77 -0.85
C GLN A 168 -17.15 -21.63 -2.17
N PRO A 169 -16.26 -20.63 -2.28
CA PRO A 169 -15.33 -20.50 -3.41
C PRO A 169 -14.36 -21.68 -3.55
N PRO A 170 -13.67 -21.82 -4.69
CA PRO A 170 -12.49 -22.67 -4.81
C PRO A 170 -11.38 -22.23 -3.84
N SER A 171 -10.55 -23.16 -3.38
CA SER A 171 -9.47 -22.85 -2.45
C SER A 171 -8.42 -21.90 -3.05
N ALA A 172 -7.95 -20.95 -2.24
CA ALA A 172 -6.87 -20.01 -2.56
C ALA A 172 -5.46 -20.65 -2.48
N SER A 173 -5.34 -21.86 -1.92
CA SER A 173 -4.06 -22.52 -1.67
C SER A 173 -3.21 -22.64 -2.93
N GLY A 174 -2.00 -22.09 -2.88
CA GLY A 174 -1.03 -22.15 -3.99
C GLY A 174 -1.34 -21.21 -5.16
N THR A 175 -2.37 -20.36 -5.03
CA THR A 175 -2.66 -19.31 -6.02
C THR A 175 -1.93 -18.01 -5.70
N GLY A 176 -1.51 -17.83 -4.44
CA GLY A 176 -0.96 -16.58 -3.91
C GLY A 176 -2.01 -15.59 -3.42
N TRP A 177 -3.31 -15.87 -3.63
CA TRP A 177 -4.39 -15.12 -2.99
C TRP A 177 -4.50 -15.45 -1.50
N ASP A 178 -4.13 -16.66 -1.09
CA ASP A 178 -4.07 -17.02 0.33
C ASP A 178 -3.10 -16.14 1.12
N LEU A 179 -1.95 -15.78 0.51
CA LEU A 179 -1.02 -14.83 1.10
C LEU A 179 -1.58 -13.41 1.11
N GLU A 180 -2.26 -12.99 0.03
CA GLU A 180 -2.92 -11.68 -0.04
C GLU A 180 -3.93 -11.50 1.08
N GLU A 181 -4.81 -12.48 1.25
CA GLU A 181 -5.86 -12.47 2.26
C GLU A 181 -5.25 -12.38 3.67
N SER A 182 -4.13 -13.06 3.93
CA SER A 182 -3.37 -12.88 5.18
C SER A 182 -2.87 -11.45 5.37
N VAL A 183 -2.26 -10.85 4.34
CA VAL A 183 -1.72 -9.48 4.39
C VAL A 183 -2.84 -8.51 4.76
N ASP A 184 -3.96 -8.60 4.06
CA ASP A 184 -5.07 -7.67 4.20
C ASP A 184 -5.72 -7.75 5.58
N ILE A 185 -6.05 -8.95 6.07
CA ILE A 185 -6.69 -9.10 7.38
C ILE A 185 -5.71 -8.75 8.53
N GLU A 186 -4.42 -9.10 8.40
CA GLU A 186 -3.43 -8.84 9.43
C GLU A 186 -3.13 -7.35 9.57
N TRP A 187 -2.95 -6.63 8.45
CA TRP A 187 -2.64 -5.21 8.48
C TRP A 187 -3.84 -4.31 8.72
N ALA A 188 -5.06 -4.74 8.36
CA ALA A 188 -6.28 -4.11 8.83
C ALA A 188 -6.39 -4.21 10.37
N HIS A 189 -6.19 -5.42 10.92
CA HIS A 189 -6.24 -5.68 12.35
C HIS A 189 -5.12 -5.00 13.14
N ALA A 190 -3.92 -4.88 12.56
CA ALA A 190 -2.75 -4.28 13.19
C ALA A 190 -3.01 -2.83 13.65
N LEU A 191 -3.72 -2.04 12.83
CA LEU A 191 -3.92 -0.61 13.06
C LEU A 191 -5.34 -0.25 13.51
N ALA A 192 -6.32 -1.14 13.29
CA ALA A 192 -7.68 -1.02 13.80
C ALA A 192 -8.15 -2.29 14.56
N PRO A 193 -7.44 -2.74 15.61
CA PRO A 193 -7.70 -4.03 16.27
C PRO A 193 -9.07 -4.15 16.96
N LEU A 194 -9.82 -3.05 17.10
CA LEU A 194 -11.17 -3.03 17.66
C LEU A 194 -12.28 -2.94 16.60
N ALA A 195 -11.94 -2.86 15.31
CA ALA A 195 -12.90 -2.94 14.22
C ALA A 195 -13.39 -4.39 14.02
N THR A 196 -14.57 -4.55 13.43
CA THR A 196 -14.99 -5.83 12.86
C THR A 196 -14.37 -5.99 11.47
N ILE A 197 -13.60 -7.04 11.27
CA ILE A 197 -13.00 -7.35 9.97
C ILE A 197 -13.82 -8.43 9.28
N TYR A 198 -14.26 -8.15 8.05
CA TYR A 198 -14.87 -9.14 7.17
C TYR A 198 -13.86 -9.50 6.08
N LEU A 199 -13.52 -10.77 5.95
CA LEU A 199 -12.84 -11.30 4.77
C LEU A 199 -13.91 -11.80 3.79
N VAL A 200 -14.11 -11.10 2.68
CA VAL A 200 -15.16 -11.38 1.71
C VAL A 200 -14.56 -12.03 0.46
N GLU A 201 -14.76 -13.33 0.35
CA GLU A 201 -14.07 -14.19 -0.63
C GLU A 201 -14.90 -14.39 -1.91
N ALA A 202 -14.38 -13.93 -3.04
CA ALA A 202 -14.99 -14.06 -4.36
C ALA A 202 -14.75 -15.45 -4.96
N ASN A 203 -15.61 -15.85 -5.90
CA ASN A 203 -15.51 -17.16 -6.56
C ASN A 203 -14.25 -17.29 -7.47
N SER A 204 -13.76 -16.18 -8.00
CA SER A 204 -12.53 -16.10 -8.79
C SER A 204 -12.00 -14.68 -8.82
N ASN A 205 -10.82 -14.48 -9.41
CA ASN A 205 -10.26 -13.15 -9.67
C ASN A 205 -10.77 -12.49 -10.96
N SER A 206 -11.89 -12.97 -11.52
CA SER A 206 -12.60 -12.22 -12.56
C SER A 206 -13.25 -10.97 -11.97
N PHE A 207 -13.35 -9.90 -12.75
CA PHE A 207 -14.08 -8.71 -12.29
C PHE A 207 -15.54 -9.00 -11.97
N THR A 208 -16.21 -9.87 -12.73
CA THR A 208 -17.60 -10.25 -12.42
C THR A 208 -17.74 -10.76 -10.99
N ASP A 209 -16.89 -11.70 -10.59
CA ASP A 209 -16.95 -12.31 -9.26
C ASP A 209 -16.50 -11.32 -8.17
N LEU A 210 -15.44 -10.54 -8.42
CA LEU A 210 -14.95 -9.53 -7.47
C LEU A 210 -15.94 -8.39 -7.26
N PHE A 211 -16.62 -7.90 -8.30
CA PHE A 211 -17.67 -6.87 -8.15
C PHE A 211 -18.91 -7.41 -7.43
N ASN A 212 -19.24 -8.70 -7.61
CA ASN A 212 -20.27 -9.33 -6.77
C ASN A 212 -19.85 -9.35 -5.29
N ALA A 213 -18.59 -9.72 -5.01
CA ALA A 213 -18.06 -9.72 -3.65
C ALA A 213 -17.99 -8.30 -3.05
N ILE A 214 -17.65 -7.26 -3.82
CA ILE A 214 -17.73 -5.85 -3.39
C ILE A 214 -19.16 -5.49 -2.95
N ALA A 215 -20.17 -5.93 -3.69
CA ALA A 215 -21.56 -5.67 -3.32
C ALA A 215 -21.97 -6.39 -2.02
N VAL A 216 -21.50 -7.62 -1.79
CA VAL A 216 -21.69 -8.33 -0.51
C VAL A 216 -20.94 -7.64 0.64
N ALA A 217 -19.68 -7.24 0.43
CA ALA A 217 -18.87 -6.51 1.40
C ALA A 217 -19.52 -5.17 1.78
N THR A 218 -20.04 -4.44 0.80
CA THR A 218 -20.81 -3.21 1.02
C THR A 218 -22.01 -3.47 1.93
N ALA A 219 -22.72 -4.57 1.74
CA ALA A 219 -23.84 -4.95 2.60
C ALA A 219 -23.40 -5.35 4.03
N CYS A 220 -22.22 -5.98 4.18
CA CYS A 220 -21.63 -6.28 5.49
C CYS A 220 -21.26 -5.03 6.27
N VAL A 221 -20.59 -4.07 5.62
CA VAL A 221 -20.26 -2.80 6.24
C VAL A 221 -21.52 -2.02 6.61
N HIS A 222 -22.50 -1.96 5.70
CA HIS A 222 -23.78 -1.29 5.97
C HIS A 222 -24.52 -1.90 7.17
N ALA A 223 -24.47 -3.22 7.35
CA ALA A 223 -25.14 -3.90 8.47
C ALA A 223 -24.59 -3.51 9.85
N VAL A 224 -23.34 -3.02 9.93
CA VAL A 224 -22.73 -2.53 11.18
C VAL A 224 -22.70 -1.00 11.28
N GLY A 225 -23.37 -0.30 10.37
CA GLY A 225 -23.46 1.14 10.34
C GLY A 225 -22.67 1.73 9.19
N GLU A 226 -21.35 1.88 9.35
CA GLU A 226 -20.44 2.52 8.40
C GLU A 226 -19.08 1.83 8.36
N GLY A 227 -18.22 2.16 7.41
CA GLY A 227 -16.86 1.63 7.35
C GLY A 227 -16.24 1.63 5.97
N GLU A 228 -15.26 0.76 5.80
CA GLU A 228 -14.39 0.72 4.62
C GLU A 228 -14.47 -0.62 3.91
N VAL A 229 -14.33 -0.58 2.57
CA VAL A 229 -14.01 -1.76 1.76
C VAL A 229 -12.59 -1.59 1.23
N SER A 230 -11.71 -2.55 1.55
CA SER A 230 -10.31 -2.60 1.11
C SER A 230 -10.16 -3.60 -0.03
N MET A 231 -9.50 -3.18 -1.11
CA MET A 231 -9.28 -3.98 -2.32
C MET A 231 -7.80 -3.92 -2.74
N SER A 232 -7.05 -4.96 -2.39
CA SER A 232 -5.61 -5.04 -2.68
C SER A 232 -5.30 -5.70 -4.04
N TRP A 233 -6.19 -5.48 -5.01
CA TRP A 233 -6.08 -6.01 -6.36
C TRP A 233 -6.47 -4.99 -7.42
N GLY A 234 -6.07 -5.27 -8.66
CA GLY A 234 -6.48 -4.46 -9.81
C GLY A 234 -6.02 -5.02 -11.14
N SER A 235 -6.25 -4.23 -12.17
CA SER A 235 -5.67 -4.41 -13.49
C SER A 235 -5.21 -3.06 -14.02
N GLY A 236 -4.30 -3.07 -15.01
CA GLY A 236 -3.94 -1.82 -15.69
C GLY A 236 -5.18 -1.17 -16.29
N ASP A 237 -5.29 0.15 -16.12
CA ASP A 237 -6.42 0.98 -16.57
C ASP A 237 -6.77 0.71 -18.05
N PHE A 238 -8.06 0.65 -18.39
CA PHE A 238 -8.47 0.16 -19.69
C PHE A 238 -9.77 0.73 -20.23
N ALA A 239 -9.87 0.88 -21.56
CA ALA A 239 -11.09 1.35 -22.19
C ALA A 239 -12.32 0.51 -21.78
N GLY A 240 -13.32 1.18 -21.22
CA GLY A 240 -14.56 0.58 -20.72
C GLY A 240 -14.59 0.31 -19.21
N GLU A 241 -13.51 0.57 -18.47
CA GLU A 241 -13.50 0.39 -17.01
C GLU A 241 -14.56 1.24 -16.29
N THR A 242 -14.84 2.45 -16.79
CA THR A 242 -15.92 3.34 -16.32
C THR A 242 -17.31 2.69 -16.19
N SER A 243 -17.55 1.54 -16.84
CA SER A 243 -18.82 0.80 -16.68
C SER A 243 -18.97 0.14 -15.31
N TYR A 244 -17.87 -0.11 -14.60
CA TYR A 244 -17.85 -0.74 -13.28
C TYR A 244 -17.99 0.27 -12.13
N ASP A 245 -17.80 1.56 -12.40
CA ASP A 245 -17.80 2.64 -11.41
C ASP A 245 -19.06 2.72 -10.54
N SER A 246 -20.20 2.35 -11.13
CA SER A 246 -21.48 2.31 -10.41
C SER A 246 -21.43 1.40 -9.18
N SER A 247 -20.53 0.41 -9.14
CA SER A 247 -20.32 -0.50 -8.01
C SER A 247 -19.88 0.22 -6.73
N PHE A 248 -19.33 1.44 -6.85
CA PHE A 248 -18.79 2.22 -5.73
C PHE A 248 -19.68 3.39 -5.29
N THR A 249 -20.90 3.49 -5.85
CA THR A 249 -21.78 4.66 -5.66
C THR A 249 -23.09 4.33 -4.92
N GLY A 250 -23.38 3.04 -4.72
CA GLY A 250 -24.67 2.58 -4.16
C GLY A 250 -24.83 2.75 -2.66
N SER A 251 -23.77 3.17 -1.94
CA SER A 251 -23.75 3.23 -0.47
C SER A 251 -23.48 4.63 0.06
N ASN A 252 -24.25 5.00 1.09
CA ASN A 252 -24.03 6.19 1.91
C ASN A 252 -23.39 5.86 3.26
N SER A 253 -22.85 4.64 3.41
CA SER A 253 -22.12 4.23 4.61
C SER A 253 -20.75 3.57 4.36
N VAL A 254 -20.25 3.58 3.12
CA VAL A 254 -19.03 2.87 2.73
C VAL A 254 -18.08 3.76 1.95
N ALA A 255 -16.81 3.75 2.34
CA ALA A 255 -15.70 4.25 1.55
C ALA A 255 -14.92 3.07 0.94
N TYR A 256 -14.52 3.19 -0.33
CA TYR A 256 -13.79 2.15 -1.06
C TYR A 256 -12.34 2.55 -1.23
N PHE A 257 -11.43 1.64 -0.93
CA PHE A 257 -9.98 1.81 -1.02
C PHE A 257 -9.41 0.77 -1.95
N ALA A 258 -8.54 1.18 -2.88
CA ALA A 258 -7.89 0.26 -3.80
C ALA A 258 -6.40 0.55 -3.95
N SER A 259 -5.63 -0.53 -4.02
CA SER A 259 -4.19 -0.49 -4.30
C SER A 259 -3.90 0.09 -5.69
N ALA A 260 -3.02 1.09 -5.76
CA ALA A 260 -2.70 1.81 -7.00
C ALA A 260 -1.81 1.03 -7.97
N GLY A 261 -1.17 -0.05 -7.49
CA GLY A 261 -0.37 -0.94 -8.29
C GLY A 261 1.10 -1.03 -7.86
N ASP A 262 1.73 -2.08 -8.36
CA ASP A 262 3.10 -2.49 -8.02
C ASP A 262 4.06 -2.40 -9.22
N SER A 263 3.63 -1.66 -10.23
CA SER A 263 4.43 -1.27 -11.37
C SER A 263 3.99 0.11 -11.85
N PRO A 264 4.92 0.91 -12.44
CA PRO A 264 4.57 2.16 -13.10
C PRO A 264 3.34 2.08 -14.00
N GLY A 265 2.41 3.01 -13.81
CA GLY A 265 1.16 3.10 -14.56
C GLY A 265 -0.06 3.21 -13.66
N VAL A 266 -1.21 3.41 -14.29
CA VAL A 266 -2.50 3.59 -13.62
C VAL A 266 -3.22 2.25 -13.56
N ASN A 267 -3.81 1.92 -12.40
CA ASN A 267 -4.60 0.70 -12.20
C ASN A 267 -6.04 1.02 -11.83
N TYR A 268 -6.96 0.22 -12.34
CA TYR A 268 -8.36 0.15 -11.91
C TYR A 268 -8.52 -1.00 -10.91
N PRO A 269 -9.24 -0.84 -9.78
CA PRO A 269 -10.19 0.24 -9.48
C PRO A 269 -9.63 1.52 -8.83
N ALA A 270 -8.33 1.60 -8.52
CA ALA A 270 -7.72 2.79 -7.91
C ALA A 270 -7.79 4.06 -8.77
N SER A 271 -8.04 3.95 -10.07
CA SER A 271 -8.30 5.06 -11.00
C SER A 271 -9.74 5.55 -10.99
N SER A 272 -10.69 4.78 -10.44
CA SER A 272 -12.08 5.22 -10.33
C SER A 272 -12.17 6.55 -9.55
N PRO A 273 -12.98 7.53 -10.00
CA PRO A 273 -13.29 8.74 -9.23
C PRO A 273 -14.15 8.47 -7.99
N ASN A 274 -14.57 7.22 -7.76
CA ASN A 274 -15.37 6.79 -6.61
C ASN A 274 -14.58 5.88 -5.65
N VAL A 275 -13.27 5.78 -5.81
CA VAL A 275 -12.40 4.94 -4.98
C VAL A 275 -11.18 5.76 -4.54
N VAL A 276 -10.81 5.63 -3.26
CA VAL A 276 -9.56 6.19 -2.74
C VAL A 276 -8.40 5.30 -3.20
N GLY A 277 -7.60 5.80 -4.15
CA GLY A 277 -6.43 5.09 -4.68
C GLY A 277 -5.25 5.19 -3.72
N ILE A 278 -4.66 4.06 -3.35
CA ILE A 278 -3.59 3.98 -2.35
C ILE A 278 -2.27 3.57 -3.00
N GLY A 279 -1.33 4.51 -3.03
CA GLY A 279 0.04 4.32 -3.49
C GLY A 279 0.99 3.82 -2.41
N GLY A 280 2.27 3.79 -2.76
CA GLY A 280 3.30 3.13 -1.98
C GLY A 280 4.51 4.01 -1.64
N THR A 281 5.05 3.79 -0.45
CA THR A 281 6.27 4.42 0.06
C THR A 281 7.26 3.36 0.55
N SER A 282 8.53 3.74 0.61
CA SER A 282 9.59 3.04 1.34
C SER A 282 9.84 3.75 2.66
N PHE A 283 10.01 3.01 3.76
CA PHE A 283 10.40 3.58 5.05
C PHE A 283 11.92 3.59 5.19
N SER A 284 12.52 4.78 5.12
CA SER A 284 13.96 4.92 5.30
C SER A 284 14.33 4.74 6.77
N ARG A 285 15.32 3.88 7.03
CA ARG A 285 15.82 3.58 8.36
C ARG A 285 17.33 3.71 8.42
N ASN A 286 17.80 4.17 9.57
CA ASN A 286 19.22 4.12 9.90
C ASN A 286 19.67 2.65 9.99
N PRO A 287 20.66 2.21 9.19
CA PRO A 287 21.06 0.80 9.10
C PRO A 287 21.79 0.29 10.35
N SER A 288 22.21 1.17 11.27
CA SER A 288 22.87 0.79 12.52
C SER A 288 21.92 0.78 13.71
N THR A 289 20.95 1.70 13.74
CA THR A 289 20.07 1.88 14.90
C THR A 289 18.62 1.49 14.65
N GLY A 290 18.22 1.24 13.40
CA GLY A 290 16.83 0.98 13.03
C GLY A 290 15.90 2.19 13.12
N ALA A 291 16.40 3.37 13.52
CA ALA A 291 15.60 4.57 13.67
C ALA A 291 15.05 5.04 12.32
N PHE A 292 13.76 5.39 12.29
CA PHE A 292 13.08 5.97 11.14
C PHE A 292 13.68 7.33 10.75
N GLN A 293 13.93 7.52 9.46
CA GLN A 293 14.55 8.74 8.90
C GLN A 293 13.63 9.50 7.96
N GLY A 294 12.59 8.87 7.43
CA GLY A 294 11.62 9.50 6.54
C GLY A 294 10.94 8.48 5.62
N GLN A 295 9.96 8.98 4.86
CA GLN A 295 9.32 8.21 3.79
C GLN A 295 9.86 8.66 2.43
N VAL A 296 9.95 7.72 1.50
CA VAL A 296 10.41 7.94 0.13
C VAL A 296 9.39 7.33 -0.81
N ALA A 297 9.07 8.00 -1.92
CA ALA A 297 8.19 7.43 -2.95
C ALA A 297 8.76 6.08 -3.41
N TRP A 298 7.92 5.04 -3.36
CA TRP A 298 8.34 3.72 -3.79
C TRP A 298 8.42 3.67 -5.31
N TYR A 299 9.59 3.31 -5.84
CA TYR A 299 9.83 3.29 -7.29
C TYR A 299 8.75 2.54 -8.11
N SER A 300 8.26 1.43 -7.57
CA SER A 300 7.29 0.59 -8.27
C SER A 300 5.84 0.96 -8.00
N THR A 301 5.55 1.99 -7.18
CA THR A 301 4.15 2.38 -6.94
C THR A 301 3.47 2.77 -8.25
N GLY A 302 2.24 2.29 -8.41
CA GLY A 302 1.35 2.75 -9.46
C GLY A 302 0.89 4.18 -9.19
N GLY A 303 0.55 4.88 -10.27
CA GLY A 303 0.28 6.30 -10.25
C GLY A 303 0.32 6.94 -11.63
N GLY A 304 -0.34 8.09 -11.77
CA GLY A 304 -0.45 8.84 -13.02
C GLY A 304 -1.86 9.35 -13.32
N PRO A 305 -2.04 10.05 -14.45
CA PRO A 305 -3.34 10.44 -14.96
C PRO A 305 -4.03 9.26 -15.68
N SER A 306 -5.28 8.96 -15.32
CA SER A 306 -6.06 7.93 -16.01
C SER A 306 -6.45 8.38 -17.42
N PRO A 307 -6.16 7.59 -18.47
CA PRO A 307 -6.60 7.88 -19.83
C PRO A 307 -8.11 7.70 -20.04
N ASN A 308 -8.83 7.07 -19.12
CA ASN A 308 -10.25 6.74 -19.26
C ASN A 308 -11.13 7.61 -18.36
N GLU A 309 -10.65 7.95 -17.16
CA GLU A 309 -11.42 8.68 -16.16
C GLU A 309 -11.19 10.19 -16.23
N THR A 310 -12.29 10.95 -16.25
CA THR A 310 -12.24 12.41 -16.27
C THR A 310 -11.86 12.97 -14.90
N ARG A 311 -11.20 14.13 -14.86
CA ARG A 311 -10.83 14.79 -13.60
C ARG A 311 -12.08 15.06 -12.76
N PRO A 312 -12.22 14.45 -11.57
CA PRO A 312 -13.34 14.71 -10.69
C PRO A 312 -13.22 16.10 -10.04
N ALA A 313 -14.35 16.65 -9.58
CA ALA A 313 -14.42 18.02 -9.08
C ALA A 313 -13.50 18.28 -7.86
N PHE A 314 -13.29 17.27 -7.00
CA PHE A 314 -12.39 17.36 -5.85
C PHE A 314 -10.92 17.55 -6.25
N GLN A 315 -10.53 17.20 -7.49
CA GLN A 315 -9.19 17.44 -8.05
C GLN A 315 -9.07 18.74 -8.86
N ASN A 316 -10.10 19.61 -8.89
CA ASN A 316 -10.00 20.87 -9.64
C ASN A 316 -8.86 21.78 -9.19
N GLY A 317 -8.47 21.73 -7.91
CA GLY A 317 -7.29 22.44 -7.39
C GLY A 317 -5.96 21.94 -7.98
N LEU A 318 -5.94 20.74 -8.56
CA LEU A 318 -4.76 20.10 -9.16
C LEU A 318 -4.77 20.16 -10.70
N ALA A 319 -5.63 21.00 -11.28
CA ALA A 319 -5.83 21.07 -12.73
C ALA A 319 -4.55 21.26 -13.55
N ALA A 320 -3.56 21.97 -13.00
CA ALA A 320 -2.27 22.21 -13.64
C ALA A 320 -1.36 20.97 -13.68
N ILE A 321 -1.63 19.97 -12.84
CA ILE A 321 -0.86 18.72 -12.73
C ILE A 321 -1.57 17.59 -13.48
N VAL A 322 -2.85 17.37 -13.19
CA VAL A 322 -3.60 16.21 -13.71
C VAL A 322 -4.31 16.49 -15.04
N GLY A 323 -4.35 17.74 -15.50
CA GLY A 323 -5.06 18.11 -16.73
C GLY A 323 -6.54 17.75 -16.62
N SER A 324 -7.14 17.20 -17.68
CA SER A 324 -8.55 16.79 -17.70
C SER A 324 -8.82 15.37 -17.17
N GLN A 325 -7.81 14.70 -16.60
CA GLN A 325 -7.85 13.29 -16.21
C GLN A 325 -7.89 13.12 -14.69
N ARG A 326 -8.45 12.01 -14.20
CA ARG A 326 -8.33 11.60 -12.79
C ARG A 326 -6.88 11.27 -12.49
N GLY A 327 -6.24 11.98 -11.56
CA GLY A 327 -4.88 11.67 -11.11
C GLY A 327 -4.91 10.69 -9.95
N THR A 328 -4.10 9.62 -9.97
CA THR A 328 -3.97 8.64 -8.88
C THR A 328 -2.48 8.53 -8.47
N PRO A 329 -2.14 8.18 -7.22
CA PRO A 329 -3.00 7.87 -6.09
C PRO A 329 -3.55 9.11 -5.36
N ASP A 330 -4.43 8.88 -4.37
CA ASP A 330 -4.98 9.91 -3.48
C ASP A 330 -4.17 10.02 -2.18
N ALA A 331 -3.68 8.90 -1.66
CA ALA A 331 -2.82 8.80 -0.49
C ALA A 331 -1.86 7.62 -0.65
N SER A 332 -0.92 7.45 0.29
CA SER A 332 0.02 6.33 0.27
C SER A 332 0.34 5.81 1.67
N ALA A 333 0.98 4.64 1.75
CA ALA A 333 1.55 4.09 2.97
C ALA A 333 2.72 3.14 2.63
N LEU A 334 3.19 2.36 3.61
CA LEU A 334 4.28 1.39 3.41
C LEU A 334 3.96 0.40 2.29
N ALA A 335 4.87 0.28 1.33
CA ALA A 335 4.75 -0.68 0.22
C ALA A 335 6.09 -1.27 -0.27
N ASP A 336 7.25 -0.67 -0.01
CA ASP A 336 8.49 -1.27 -0.55
C ASP A 336 8.87 -2.57 0.17
N PRO A 337 8.96 -3.73 -0.52
CA PRO A 337 9.33 -5.01 0.10
C PRO A 337 10.75 -4.99 0.70
N ASN A 338 11.64 -4.11 0.24
CA ASN A 338 12.97 -3.95 0.85
C ASN A 338 12.91 -3.35 2.26
N THR A 339 11.83 -2.64 2.57
CA THR A 339 11.50 -2.12 3.91
C THR A 339 10.20 -2.74 4.40
N GLY A 340 9.91 -3.96 3.96
CA GLY A 340 8.58 -4.54 3.98
C GLY A 340 8.04 -4.85 5.36
N ALA A 341 6.80 -5.32 5.36
CA ALA A 341 6.00 -5.69 6.51
C ALA A 341 6.09 -7.18 6.81
N TRP A 342 6.11 -7.54 8.10
CA TRP A 342 5.89 -8.92 8.52
C TRP A 342 4.45 -9.35 8.29
N VAL A 343 4.27 -10.57 7.78
CA VAL A 343 2.99 -11.27 7.65
C VAL A 343 3.16 -12.73 8.04
N TYR A 344 2.13 -13.34 8.62
CA TYR A 344 2.09 -14.77 8.89
C TYR A 344 1.13 -15.48 7.93
N ASN A 345 1.61 -16.53 7.27
CA ASN A 345 0.74 -17.39 6.48
C ASN A 345 1.21 -18.85 6.60
N SER A 346 0.30 -19.73 7.02
CA SER A 346 0.62 -21.14 7.27
C SER A 346 0.55 -22.04 6.03
N THR A 347 -0.07 -21.57 4.94
CA THR A 347 -0.37 -22.34 3.72
C THR A 347 0.63 -22.12 2.59
N TYR A 348 1.28 -20.96 2.51
CA TYR A 348 2.01 -20.52 1.31
C TYR A 348 3.33 -21.28 1.04
N TYR A 349 4.12 -21.63 2.07
CA TYR A 349 5.38 -22.40 1.92
C TYR A 349 5.35 -23.81 2.52
N GLY A 350 4.18 -24.29 2.93
CA GLY A 350 4.04 -25.53 3.70
C GLY A 350 4.52 -25.33 5.16
N SER A 351 3.62 -25.56 6.11
CA SER A 351 3.80 -25.39 7.57
C SER A 351 4.35 -24.03 8.01
N GLY A 352 3.47 -23.03 8.21
CA GLY A 352 3.67 -21.92 9.14
C GLY A 352 4.90 -21.04 8.86
N SER A 353 4.80 -20.06 7.97
CA SER A 353 5.93 -19.17 7.65
C SER A 353 5.64 -17.70 7.98
N TRP A 354 6.59 -17.09 8.66
CA TRP A 354 6.73 -15.64 8.69
C TRP A 354 7.39 -15.17 7.39
N ILE A 355 6.76 -14.21 6.74
CA ILE A 355 7.14 -13.70 5.43
C ILE A 355 7.28 -12.18 5.55
N VAL A 356 8.20 -11.62 4.77
CA VAL A 356 8.27 -10.18 4.57
C VAL A 356 7.68 -9.86 3.21
N VAL A 357 6.71 -8.97 3.21
CA VAL A 357 6.00 -8.55 2.00
C VAL A 357 6.09 -7.03 1.82
N GLY A 358 5.86 -6.61 0.59
CA GLY A 358 5.54 -5.24 0.22
C GLY A 358 4.48 -5.27 -0.87
N GLY A 359 4.29 -4.15 -1.52
CA GLY A 359 3.24 -3.89 -2.48
C GLY A 359 2.23 -2.87 -1.95
N THR A 360 1.51 -2.23 -2.86
CA THR A 360 0.38 -1.37 -2.51
C THR A 360 -0.76 -2.17 -1.86
N SER A 361 -0.72 -3.51 -1.94
CA SER A 361 -1.49 -4.42 -1.09
C SER A 361 -1.21 -4.29 0.40
N VAL A 362 0.01 -3.95 0.83
CA VAL A 362 0.28 -3.64 2.24
C VAL A 362 -0.27 -2.27 2.62
N ALA A 363 -0.13 -1.30 1.71
CA ALA A 363 -0.51 0.09 1.95
C ALA A 363 -2.04 0.28 2.09
N THR A 364 -2.83 -0.45 1.30
CA THR A 364 -4.30 -0.30 1.23
C THR A 364 -5.00 -0.60 2.56
N PRO A 365 -4.83 -1.79 3.19
CA PRO A 365 -5.42 -2.10 4.50
C PRO A 365 -4.84 -1.22 5.61
N ILE A 366 -3.58 -0.78 5.51
CA ILE A 366 -3.00 0.20 6.45
C ILE A 366 -3.80 1.50 6.42
N VAL A 367 -4.06 2.07 5.24
CA VAL A 367 -4.80 3.33 5.13
C VAL A 367 -6.26 3.15 5.53
N ALA A 368 -6.91 2.07 5.10
CA ALA A 368 -8.29 1.76 5.52
C ALA A 368 -8.40 1.68 7.04
N ALA A 369 -7.45 1.02 7.70
CA ALA A 369 -7.42 0.92 9.16
C ALA A 369 -7.14 2.25 9.86
N ILE A 370 -6.28 3.11 9.31
CA ILE A 370 -6.06 4.46 9.87
C ILE A 370 -7.34 5.29 9.83
N VAL A 371 -8.07 5.25 8.71
CA VAL A 371 -9.36 5.94 8.55
C VAL A 371 -10.39 5.38 9.52
N ASN A 372 -10.55 4.06 9.57
CA ASN A 372 -11.46 3.39 10.49
C ASN A 372 -11.18 3.75 11.96
N ARG A 373 -9.89 3.76 12.33
CA ARG A 373 -9.40 4.08 13.67
C ARG A 373 -9.68 5.52 14.06
N ALA A 374 -9.70 6.45 13.11
CA ALA A 374 -10.00 7.86 13.37
C ALA A 374 -11.43 8.04 13.90
N GLY A 375 -12.35 7.10 13.59
CA GLY A 375 -13.72 7.10 14.09
C GLY A 375 -14.59 8.22 13.50
N PHE A 376 -14.14 8.84 12.40
CA PHE A 376 -14.91 9.80 11.62
C PHE A 376 -15.14 9.22 10.22
N PHE A 377 -16.31 8.60 10.05
CA PHE A 377 -16.68 7.94 8.81
C PHE A 377 -17.35 8.95 7.87
N TRP A 378 -17.05 8.81 6.59
CA TRP A 378 -17.36 9.85 5.60
C TRP A 378 -18.69 9.61 4.86
N GLY A 379 -19.50 8.65 5.32
CA GLY A 379 -20.75 8.25 4.68
C GLY A 379 -20.52 7.57 3.33
N SER A 380 -20.06 8.27 2.29
CA SER A 380 -19.90 7.69 0.94
C SER A 380 -18.51 7.88 0.36
N ALA A 381 -18.17 7.10 -0.67
CA ALA A 381 -16.90 7.24 -1.38
C ALA A 381 -16.67 8.64 -1.97
N PRO A 382 -17.64 9.28 -2.66
CA PRO A 382 -17.48 10.66 -3.13
C PRO A 382 -17.26 11.67 -2.00
N ASN A 383 -17.88 11.45 -0.84
CA ASN A 383 -17.67 12.30 0.33
C ASN A 383 -16.28 12.08 0.94
N ALA A 384 -15.82 10.83 1.06
CA ALA A 384 -14.48 10.52 1.54
C ALA A 384 -13.41 11.24 0.71
N LEU A 385 -13.47 11.11 -0.62
CA LEU A 385 -12.55 11.80 -1.54
C LEU A 385 -12.67 13.32 -1.43
N THR A 386 -13.88 13.88 -1.48
CA THR A 386 -14.07 15.33 -1.36
C THR A 386 -13.43 15.87 -0.08
N ASN A 387 -13.62 15.19 1.04
CA ASN A 387 -13.08 15.69 2.29
C ASN A 387 -11.58 15.46 2.47
N ILE A 388 -11.03 14.34 1.97
CA ILE A 388 -9.57 14.13 1.90
C ILE A 388 -8.93 15.33 1.18
N TYR A 389 -9.46 15.69 0.02
CA TYR A 389 -8.92 16.80 -0.78
C TYR A 389 -9.16 18.17 -0.15
N GLN A 390 -10.26 18.37 0.58
CA GLN A 390 -10.49 19.60 1.33
C GLN A 390 -9.50 19.75 2.50
N ILE A 391 -9.27 18.69 3.27
CA ILE A 391 -8.31 18.71 4.39
C ILE A 391 -6.90 18.89 3.84
N ALA A 392 -6.52 18.10 2.84
CA ALA A 392 -5.17 18.10 2.30
C ALA A 392 -4.83 19.40 1.56
N GLY A 393 -5.82 20.04 0.93
CA GLY A 393 -5.68 21.38 0.34
C GLY A 393 -5.75 22.54 1.35
N SER A 394 -5.87 22.28 2.64
CA SER A 394 -6.02 23.31 3.68
C SER A 394 -4.73 23.55 4.47
N SER A 395 -4.72 24.60 5.31
CA SER A 395 -3.62 24.84 6.26
C SER A 395 -3.48 23.76 7.34
N GLN A 396 -4.40 22.79 7.39
CA GLN A 396 -4.35 21.67 8.33
C GLN A 396 -3.59 20.45 7.77
N TYR A 397 -3.11 20.49 6.52
CA TYR A 397 -2.45 19.38 5.84
C TYR A 397 -1.45 18.62 6.74
N GLY A 398 -0.49 19.32 7.35
CA GLY A 398 0.56 18.72 8.19
C GLY A 398 0.08 18.08 9.50
N ASN A 399 -1.19 18.24 9.86
CA ASN A 399 -1.79 17.53 11.01
C ASN A 399 -2.34 16.16 10.61
N TYR A 400 -2.58 15.92 9.33
CA TYR A 400 -3.24 14.70 8.84
C TYR A 400 -2.41 13.92 7.83
N PHE A 401 -1.40 14.52 7.22
CA PHE A 401 -0.57 13.87 6.21
C PHE A 401 0.91 14.13 6.49
N PHE A 402 1.71 13.11 6.24
CA PHE A 402 3.15 13.22 6.05
C PHE A 402 3.43 13.39 4.56
N ASP A 403 4.06 14.51 4.20
CA ASP A 403 4.46 14.81 2.83
C ASP A 403 5.67 13.97 2.39
N VAL A 404 5.50 13.22 1.31
CA VAL A 404 6.54 12.34 0.76
C VAL A 404 7.26 13.06 -0.39
N ASN A 405 8.02 14.09 -0.03
CA ASN A 405 8.73 14.92 -0.99
C ASN A 405 10.12 14.36 -1.43
N ASN A 406 10.29 13.03 -1.46
CA ASN A 406 11.56 12.39 -1.84
C ASN A 406 11.33 11.14 -2.67
N GLY A 407 12.32 10.78 -3.50
CA GLY A 407 12.27 9.60 -4.36
C GLY A 407 11.61 9.90 -5.71
N TYR A 408 11.20 8.83 -6.38
CA TYR A 408 10.54 8.88 -7.68
C TYR A 408 9.78 7.58 -7.91
N CYS A 409 8.80 7.63 -8.79
CA CYS A 409 8.10 6.48 -9.32
C CYS A 409 7.94 6.65 -10.85
N GLY A 410 7.25 5.71 -11.49
CA GLY A 410 7.10 5.76 -12.94
C GLY A 410 8.26 5.06 -13.66
N GLY A 411 8.21 5.06 -15.00
CA GLY A 411 9.25 4.43 -15.81
C GLY A 411 10.55 5.23 -15.79
N THR A 412 11.68 4.56 -16.06
CA THR A 412 13.03 5.17 -16.09
C THR A 412 13.16 6.41 -16.98
N TYR A 413 12.32 6.53 -18.02
CA TYR A 413 12.38 7.60 -19.02
C TYR A 413 11.42 8.76 -18.75
N GLU A 414 10.35 8.54 -18.00
CA GLU A 414 9.34 9.55 -17.66
C GLU A 414 8.95 9.40 -16.18
N PRO A 415 9.88 9.64 -15.25
CA PRO A 415 9.61 9.47 -13.84
C PRO A 415 8.76 10.63 -13.31
N PHE A 416 7.88 10.32 -12.38
CA PHE A 416 7.26 11.32 -11.53
C PHE A 416 8.17 11.57 -10.33
N LEU A 417 8.36 12.85 -10.01
CA LEU A 417 9.25 13.32 -8.96
C LEU A 417 8.44 14.20 -8.00
N PRO A 418 8.13 13.74 -6.77
CA PRO A 418 7.43 14.55 -5.77
C PRO A 418 8.02 15.96 -5.61
N ALA A 419 9.34 16.06 -5.50
CA ALA A 419 10.06 17.35 -5.38
C ALA A 419 9.96 18.25 -6.60
N TYR A 420 9.79 17.68 -7.79
CA TYR A 420 9.49 18.48 -8.98
C TYR A 420 8.07 19.07 -8.87
N THR A 421 7.09 18.26 -8.48
CA THR A 421 5.71 18.71 -8.37
C THR A 421 5.57 19.83 -7.33
N GLU A 422 6.14 19.64 -6.13
CA GLU A 422 6.06 20.66 -5.07
C GLU A 422 6.75 21.96 -5.48
N SER A 423 7.94 21.89 -6.08
CA SER A 423 8.68 23.09 -6.50
C SER A 423 8.02 23.88 -7.64
N ASN A 424 7.28 23.22 -8.54
CA ASN A 424 6.66 23.87 -9.69
C ASN A 424 5.19 24.27 -9.46
N TYR A 425 4.48 23.57 -8.57
CA TYR A 425 3.03 23.76 -8.36
C TYR A 425 2.67 24.15 -6.92
N ALA A 426 3.63 24.23 -6.00
CA ALA A 426 3.43 24.63 -4.60
C ALA A 426 2.35 23.79 -3.89
N THR A 427 2.34 22.49 -4.16
CA THR A 427 1.43 21.51 -3.55
C THR A 427 2.17 20.24 -3.18
N PRO A 428 1.85 19.62 -2.03
CA PRO A 428 2.42 18.32 -1.64
C PRO A 428 1.79 17.14 -2.40
N TRP A 429 0.76 17.37 -3.23
CA TRP A 429 0.19 16.29 -4.04
C TRP A 429 1.08 15.92 -5.23
N ASP A 430 1.34 14.63 -5.44
CA ASP A 430 2.07 14.11 -6.59
C ASP A 430 1.56 12.75 -7.12
N PHE A 431 2.01 12.35 -8.31
CA PHE A 431 1.59 11.11 -8.96
C PHE A 431 2.18 9.82 -8.36
N CYS A 432 3.09 9.89 -7.40
CA CYS A 432 3.63 8.71 -6.72
C CYS A 432 2.91 8.42 -5.41
N THR A 433 2.65 9.46 -4.63
CA THR A 433 2.22 9.31 -3.23
C THR A 433 0.89 9.99 -2.93
N GLY A 434 0.29 10.65 -3.92
CA GLY A 434 -0.94 11.42 -3.74
C GLY A 434 -0.66 12.56 -2.79
N TRP A 435 -1.51 12.75 -1.78
CA TRP A 435 -1.27 13.71 -0.70
C TRP A 435 -0.23 13.24 0.34
N GLY A 436 0.39 12.08 0.15
CA GLY A 436 1.32 11.45 1.08
C GLY A 436 0.63 10.50 2.05
N SER A 437 1.28 10.24 3.19
CA SER A 437 0.84 9.23 4.15
C SER A 437 -0.09 9.79 5.22
N PRO A 438 -1.30 9.23 5.42
CA PRO A 438 -2.19 9.65 6.51
C PRO A 438 -1.54 9.49 7.89
N GLN A 439 -1.78 10.44 8.78
CA GLN A 439 -1.30 10.47 10.16
C GLN A 439 -2.50 10.49 11.11
N GLY A 440 -2.47 9.67 12.15
CA GLY A 440 -3.58 9.56 13.11
C GLY A 440 -3.47 10.46 14.34
N SER A 441 -2.54 11.41 14.37
CA SER A 441 -2.40 12.37 15.46
C SER A 441 -3.18 13.65 15.17
N HIS A 442 -4.46 13.65 15.56
CA HIS A 442 -4.99 14.87 16.13
C HIS A 442 -4.17 15.20 17.37
N HIS A 443 -3.26 16.17 17.25
CA HIS A 443 -2.88 17.06 18.35
C HIS A 443 -4.16 17.81 18.81
N GLN A 444 -5.07 17.12 19.51
CA GLN A 444 -6.00 17.81 20.41
C GLN A 444 -5.35 17.86 21.78
N THR A 445 -4.58 18.94 21.97
CA THR A 445 -4.34 19.52 23.29
C THR A 445 -5.46 20.52 23.58
N VAL A 446 -6.67 20.05 23.88
CA VAL A 446 -7.78 20.79 24.54
C VAL A 446 -8.87 19.73 24.80
N GLU A 447 -9.37 19.41 26.00
CA GLU A 447 -9.37 20.04 27.34
C GLU A 447 -9.05 19.01 28.43
#